data_AF-D8DYB2-F1
#
_entry.id   AF-D8DYB2-F1
#
_cell.length_a   1.000
_cell.length_b   1.000
_cell.length_c   1.000
_cell.angle_alpha   90.00
_cell.angle_beta   90.00
_cell.angle_gamma   90.00
#
_symmetry.space_group_name_H-M   'P 1'
#
loop_
_entity.id
_entity.type
_entity.pdbx_description
1 polymer ?
#
loop_
_entity_poly.entity_id
_entity_poly.type
_entity_poly.pdbx_seq_one_letter_code
_entity_poly.pdbx_strand_id
1 'polypeptide(L)'
;MPLTCQAQTVLTPEQKLEQAQKQLEEAQKALKEAQKAKEDAERNASEKSSNRNQGWTIPTTPQKKTIKEKTSNDHIDDSKYLEGAITYSEKGDIVFKLKLDHINMSQDDIYTKILEYLTDLTSDSNQLQGSRVALVNQEKSTIVATVREYLIFSNTFISIDRTEFYYTIIAKCKDNQLDLSISRISYNYDQGRATGFKEPAENVISDKYALNKKHTKLSRIYGKFRRKTIDRKDEIFKNIKDLLIK
;
A
#
# COMPACT_ATOMS: atom_id res chain seq x y z
N MET A 1 73.31 -0.45 -7.28
CA MET A 1 71.89 -0.11 -7.08
C MET A 1 71.47 0.89 -8.14
N PRO A 2 70.40 0.62 -8.90
CA PRO A 2 69.52 1.70 -9.35
C PRO A 2 68.04 1.41 -9.04
N LEU A 3 67.38 2.42 -8.47
CA LEU A 3 65.93 2.49 -8.24
C LEU A 3 65.19 2.58 -9.59
N THR A 4 64.14 1.77 -9.76
CA THR A 4 63.11 1.98 -10.79
C THR A 4 61.89 2.65 -10.16
N CYS A 5 61.64 3.91 -10.54
CA CYS A 5 60.42 4.63 -10.18
C CYS A 5 59.25 4.12 -11.03
N GLN A 6 58.19 3.62 -10.39
CA GLN A 6 56.91 3.33 -11.04
C GLN A 6 56.14 4.64 -11.24
N ALA A 7 55.88 5.03 -12.49
CA ALA A 7 55.04 6.17 -12.82
C ALA A 7 53.56 5.76 -12.72
N GLN A 8 52.83 6.34 -11.77
CA GLN A 8 51.38 6.20 -11.67
C GLN A 8 50.71 7.10 -12.72
N THR A 9 50.12 6.49 -13.74
CA THR A 9 49.31 7.15 -14.77
C THR A 9 47.98 7.59 -14.17
N VAL A 10 47.91 8.84 -13.70
CA VAL A 10 46.65 9.47 -13.31
C VAL A 10 45.96 9.99 -14.58
N LEU A 11 44.81 9.39 -14.94
CA LEU A 11 43.98 9.85 -16.06
C LEU A 11 43.62 11.33 -15.91
N THR A 12 43.83 12.10 -16.98
CA THR A 12 43.49 13.53 -17.01
C THR A 12 41.97 13.74 -16.89
N PRO A 13 41.52 14.90 -16.38
CA PRO A 13 40.09 15.18 -16.21
C PRO A 13 39.27 15.03 -17.49
N GLU A 14 39.87 15.36 -18.65
CA GLU A 14 39.24 15.24 -19.97
C GLU A 14 39.00 13.79 -20.37
N GLN A 15 39.95 12.89 -20.10
CA GLN A 15 39.79 11.46 -20.39
C GLN A 15 38.70 10.81 -19.52
N LYS A 16 38.49 11.31 -18.29
CA LYS A 16 37.39 10.87 -17.42
C LYS A 16 36.03 11.33 -17.92
N LEU A 17 35.96 12.56 -18.46
CA LEU A 17 34.74 13.10 -19.04
C LEU A 17 34.34 12.32 -20.29
N GLU A 18 35.31 12.02 -21.16
CA GLU A 18 35.08 11.25 -22.39
C GLU A 18 34.64 9.81 -22.09
N GLN A 19 35.26 9.16 -21.09
CA GLN A 19 34.80 7.84 -20.62
C GLN A 19 33.39 7.88 -20.03
N ALA A 20 33.05 8.92 -19.27
CA ALA A 20 31.70 9.07 -18.71
C ALA A 20 30.65 9.32 -19.79
N GLN A 21 30.97 10.09 -20.84
CA GLN A 21 30.08 10.31 -21.98
C GLN A 21 29.86 9.02 -22.77
N LYS A 22 30.92 8.24 -23.01
CA LYS A 22 30.83 6.96 -23.72
C LYS A 22 29.98 5.94 -22.96
N GLN A 23 30.09 5.89 -21.63
CA GLN A 23 29.26 5.04 -20.77
C GLN A 23 27.78 5.47 -20.76
N LEU A 24 27.50 6.77 -20.79
CA LEU A 24 26.13 7.29 -20.88
C LEU A 24 25.48 6.93 -22.22
N GLU A 25 26.22 7.03 -23.33
CA GLU A 25 25.71 6.68 -24.66
C GLU A 25 25.43 5.18 -24.78
N GLU A 26 26.31 4.33 -24.24
CA GLU A 26 26.12 2.89 -24.20
C GLU A 26 24.92 2.48 -23.33
N ALA A 27 24.73 3.13 -22.17
CA ALA A 27 23.57 2.92 -21.31
C ALA A 27 22.24 3.35 -21.97
N GLN A 28 22.25 4.46 -22.73
CA GLN A 28 21.07 4.90 -23.49
C GLN A 28 20.74 3.96 -24.64
N LYS A 29 21.76 3.40 -25.30
CA LYS A 29 21.57 2.41 -26.36
C LYS A 29 20.97 1.12 -25.81
N ALA A 30 21.47 0.62 -24.68
CA ALA A 30 20.92 -0.56 -24.00
C ALA A 30 19.45 -0.36 -23.55
N LEU A 31 19.09 0.84 -23.07
CA LEU A 31 17.70 1.16 -22.71
C LEU A 31 16.76 1.18 -23.92
N LYS A 32 17.20 1.71 -25.07
CA LYS A 32 16.41 1.71 -26.31
C LYS A 32 16.21 0.29 -26.85
N GLU A 33 17.25 -0.56 -26.79
CA GLU A 33 17.14 -1.97 -27.19
C GLU A 33 16.19 -2.74 -26.25
N ALA A 34 16.25 -2.49 -24.95
CA ALA A 34 15.32 -3.09 -23.98
C ALA A 34 13.86 -2.63 -24.15
N GLN A 35 13.64 -1.36 -24.51
CA GLN A 35 12.30 -0.85 -24.83
C GLN A 35 11.74 -1.47 -26.11
N LYS A 36 12.57 -1.59 -27.16
CA LYS A 36 12.17 -2.23 -28.42
C LYS A 36 11.84 -3.71 -28.22
N ALA A 37 12.61 -4.43 -27.41
CA ALA A 37 12.33 -5.83 -27.07
C ALA A 37 11.01 -6.00 -26.28
N LYS A 38 10.64 -5.03 -25.42
CA LYS A 38 9.35 -5.03 -24.73
C LYS A 38 8.18 -4.74 -25.67
N GLU A 39 8.31 -3.76 -26.56
CA GLU A 39 7.27 -3.47 -27.56
C GLU A 39 7.07 -4.64 -28.55
N ASP A 40 8.14 -5.30 -28.96
CA ASP A 40 8.06 -6.49 -29.82
C ASP A 40 7.45 -7.68 -29.07
N ALA A 41 7.68 -7.83 -27.76
CA ALA A 41 7.04 -8.85 -26.93
C ALA A 41 5.53 -8.59 -26.74
N GLU A 42 5.12 -7.33 -26.60
CA GLU A 42 3.71 -6.92 -26.50
C GLU A 42 2.98 -7.07 -27.84
N ARG A 43 3.61 -6.75 -28.98
CA ARG A 43 3.04 -6.98 -30.32
C ARG A 43 2.88 -8.46 -30.61
N ASN A 44 3.87 -9.30 -30.28
CA ASN A 44 3.79 -10.75 -30.44
C ASN A 44 2.75 -11.42 -29.51
N ALA A 45 2.43 -10.81 -28.36
CA ALA A 45 1.32 -11.24 -27.51
C ALA A 45 -0.05 -10.86 -28.10
N SER A 46 -0.14 -9.74 -28.82
CA SER A 46 -1.36 -9.29 -29.50
C SER A 46 -1.64 -9.97 -30.86
N GLU A 47 -0.62 -10.49 -31.53
CA GLU A 47 -0.75 -11.15 -32.87
C GLU A 47 -1.03 -12.67 -32.81
N LYS A 48 -0.99 -13.30 -31.62
CA LYS A 48 -1.40 -14.71 -31.43
C LYS A 48 -2.91 -14.92 -31.25
N SER A 49 -3.72 -13.87 -31.39
CA SER A 49 -5.19 -13.89 -31.25
C SER A 49 -5.94 -13.59 -32.55
N SER A 50 -5.39 -13.92 -33.73
CA SER A 50 -6.10 -13.69 -34.99
C SER A 50 -5.81 -14.76 -36.05
N ASN A 51 -6.27 -16.00 -35.83
CA ASN A 51 -6.71 -16.86 -36.94
C ASN A 51 -7.52 -18.09 -36.49
N ARG A 52 -8.85 -18.05 -36.65
CA ARG A 52 -9.64 -19.19 -37.20
C ARG A 52 -11.12 -18.81 -37.41
N ASN A 53 -11.59 -19.06 -38.62
CA ASN A 53 -12.91 -18.77 -39.17
C ASN A 53 -14.02 -19.76 -38.72
N GLN A 54 -15.22 -19.19 -38.53
CA GLN A 54 -16.61 -19.65 -38.84
C GLN A 54 -17.21 -20.97 -38.30
N GLY A 55 -18.41 -20.85 -37.69
CA GLY A 55 -19.49 -21.87 -37.67
C GLY A 55 -20.20 -22.12 -36.33
N TRP A 56 -21.43 -21.59 -36.15
CA TRP A 56 -22.57 -21.90 -35.23
C TRP A 56 -22.40 -23.06 -34.18
N THR A 57 -22.69 -23.02 -32.86
CA THR A 57 -23.81 -22.52 -32.01
C THR A 57 -23.43 -22.63 -30.49
N ILE A 58 -24.20 -22.04 -29.56
CA ILE A 58 -23.96 -21.95 -28.10
C ILE A 58 -24.77 -23.01 -27.30
N PRO A 59 -24.21 -23.61 -26.21
CA PRO A 59 -25.01 -23.85 -24.99
C PRO A 59 -24.33 -23.45 -23.65
N THR A 60 -25.10 -22.68 -22.91
CA THR A 60 -25.23 -22.29 -21.48
C THR A 60 -24.36 -22.91 -20.35
N THR A 61 -23.74 -21.98 -19.56
CA THR A 61 -23.40 -21.95 -18.09
C THR A 61 -22.26 -22.80 -17.49
N PRO A 62 -21.59 -22.37 -16.37
CA PRO A 62 -21.81 -21.15 -15.56
C PRO A 62 -20.57 -20.26 -15.37
N GLN A 63 -20.69 -18.98 -15.77
CA GLN A 63 -19.77 -17.94 -15.30
C GLN A 63 -20.08 -17.58 -13.85
N LYS A 64 -19.06 -17.73 -13.01
CA LYS A 64 -18.96 -17.22 -11.64
C LYS A 64 -19.38 -15.75 -11.63
N LYS A 65 -20.42 -15.46 -10.85
CA LYS A 65 -21.06 -14.14 -10.71
C LYS A 65 -20.00 -13.04 -10.48
N THR A 66 -19.76 -12.24 -11.51
CA THR A 66 -19.29 -10.87 -11.35
C THR A 66 -20.41 -10.13 -10.66
N ILE A 67 -20.21 -9.76 -9.40
CA ILE A 67 -21.11 -8.88 -8.68
C ILE A 67 -21.07 -7.54 -9.41
N LYS A 68 -22.11 -7.28 -10.21
CA LYS A 68 -22.45 -5.93 -10.66
C LYS A 68 -22.87 -5.17 -9.41
N GLU A 69 -22.05 -4.25 -8.93
CA GLU A 69 -22.55 -3.18 -8.07
C GLU A 69 -23.52 -2.35 -8.91
N LYS A 70 -24.80 -2.68 -8.75
CA LYS A 70 -25.89 -1.78 -9.10
C LYS A 70 -25.78 -0.59 -8.16
N THR A 71 -25.79 0.61 -8.73
CA THR A 71 -26.13 1.83 -8.03
C THR A 71 -27.59 1.74 -7.58
N SER A 72 -27.85 1.03 -6.48
CA SER A 72 -28.99 1.30 -5.63
C SER A 72 -28.75 2.66 -4.98
N ASN A 73 -29.76 3.53 -4.95
CA ASN A 73 -29.86 4.54 -3.89
C ASN A 73 -30.11 3.79 -2.57
N ASP A 74 -29.16 2.95 -2.16
CA ASP A 74 -29.11 2.45 -0.81
C ASP A 74 -28.80 3.66 0.06
N HIS A 75 -29.63 3.84 1.08
CA HIS A 75 -29.27 4.66 2.20
C HIS A 75 -27.92 4.11 2.69
N ILE A 76 -26.81 4.79 2.37
CA ILE A 76 -25.50 4.36 2.86
C ILE A 76 -25.58 4.44 4.37
N ASP A 77 -25.62 3.29 5.02
CA ASP A 77 -25.60 3.22 6.46
C ASP A 77 -24.23 3.67 6.95
N ASP A 78 -24.15 4.95 7.29
CA ASP A 78 -22.94 5.57 7.78
C ASP A 78 -22.69 5.29 9.26
N SER A 79 -23.58 4.57 9.96
CA SER A 79 -23.55 4.41 11.42
C SER A 79 -22.20 3.92 11.93
N LYS A 80 -21.54 3.01 11.21
CA LYS A 80 -20.23 2.48 11.61
C LYS A 80 -19.08 3.50 11.53
N TYR A 81 -19.28 4.64 10.86
CA TYR A 81 -18.26 5.67 10.68
C TYR A 81 -18.54 6.94 11.48
N LEU A 82 -19.63 7.03 12.23
CA LEU A 82 -19.97 8.23 12.99
C LEU A 82 -19.15 8.30 14.29
N GLU A 83 -19.64 9.07 15.26
CA GLU A 83 -18.98 9.30 16.55
C GLU A 83 -18.58 7.99 17.24
N GLY A 84 -17.38 7.98 17.83
CA GLY A 84 -16.81 6.80 18.49
C GLY A 84 -16.14 5.77 17.57
N ALA A 85 -16.23 5.92 16.24
CA ALA A 85 -15.53 5.03 15.30
C ALA A 85 -13.99 5.23 15.28
N ILE A 86 -13.52 6.39 15.75
CA ILE A 86 -12.10 6.72 15.90
C ILE A 86 -11.69 6.57 17.35
N THR A 87 -10.53 5.96 17.57
CA THR A 87 -9.96 5.71 18.90
C THR A 87 -8.66 6.50 19.07
N TYR A 88 -8.39 6.89 20.31
CA TYR A 88 -7.30 7.80 20.66
C TYR A 88 -6.34 7.16 21.68
N SER A 89 -5.08 7.55 21.60
CA SER A 89 -4.06 7.25 22.60
C SER A 89 -4.24 8.18 23.80
N GLU A 90 -3.56 7.89 24.90
CA GLU A 90 -3.52 8.78 26.08
C GLU A 90 -2.98 10.18 25.74
N LYS A 91 -2.22 10.30 24.65
CA LYS A 91 -1.62 11.56 24.17
C LYS A 91 -2.52 12.30 23.16
N GLY A 92 -3.66 11.72 22.79
CA GLY A 92 -4.59 12.29 21.82
C GLY A 92 -4.28 11.93 20.36
N ASP A 93 -3.29 11.08 20.10
CA ASP A 93 -3.02 10.56 18.75
C ASP A 93 -4.08 9.51 18.36
N ILE A 94 -4.51 9.48 17.10
CA ILE A 94 -5.38 8.42 16.61
C ILE A 94 -4.62 7.10 16.57
N VAL A 95 -5.15 6.10 17.26
CA VAL A 95 -4.59 4.75 17.31
C VAL A 95 -5.71 3.72 17.31
N PHE A 96 -5.65 2.81 16.35
CA PHE A 96 -6.54 1.66 16.30
C PHE A 96 -5.87 0.45 16.91
N LYS A 97 -6.58 -0.27 17.78
CA LYS A 97 -6.04 -1.44 18.47
C LYS A 97 -6.84 -2.68 18.14
N LEU A 98 -6.12 -3.78 17.94
CA LEU A 98 -6.67 -5.12 17.84
C LEU A 98 -6.01 -5.97 18.93
N LYS A 99 -6.82 -6.53 19.82
CA LYS A 99 -6.39 -7.52 20.80
C LYS A 99 -7.06 -8.84 20.49
N LEU A 100 -6.26 -9.88 20.36
CA LEU A 100 -6.72 -11.26 20.20
C LEU A 100 -6.15 -12.08 21.33
N ASP A 101 -7.02 -12.81 22.01
CA ASP A 101 -6.69 -13.75 23.09
C ASP A 101 -7.19 -15.14 22.69
N HIS A 102 -6.73 -16.18 23.38
CA HIS A 102 -7.14 -17.57 23.16
C HIS A 102 -6.88 -18.08 21.72
N ILE A 103 -5.78 -17.64 21.11
CA ILE A 103 -5.39 -18.01 19.73
C ILE A 103 -5.01 -19.50 19.62
N ASN A 104 -4.68 -20.16 20.74
CA ASN A 104 -4.20 -21.56 20.80
C ASN A 104 -2.96 -21.81 19.91
N MET A 105 -2.04 -20.84 19.88
CA MET A 105 -0.79 -20.88 19.12
C MET A 105 0.35 -20.38 20.00
N SER A 106 1.56 -20.88 19.74
CA SER A 106 2.78 -20.38 20.39
C SER A 106 3.08 -18.95 19.95
N GLN A 107 3.83 -18.21 20.78
CA GLN A 107 4.35 -16.90 20.44
C GLN A 107 5.08 -16.90 19.08
N ASP A 108 5.90 -17.93 18.82
CA ASP A 108 6.72 -18.03 17.61
C ASP A 108 5.87 -18.29 16.36
N ASP A 109 4.82 -19.11 16.47
CA ASP A 109 3.87 -19.34 15.36
C ASP A 109 3.09 -18.07 15.02
N ILE A 110 2.63 -17.34 16.05
CA ILE A 110 1.93 -16.06 15.87
C ILE A 110 2.88 -15.05 15.23
N TYR A 111 4.11 -14.94 15.74
CA TYR A 111 5.11 -14.03 15.21
C TYR A 111 5.42 -14.32 13.74
N THR A 112 5.65 -15.58 13.39
CA THR A 112 5.97 -16.00 12.01
C THR A 112 4.84 -15.65 11.06
N LYS A 113 3.59 -15.99 11.41
CA LYS A 113 2.42 -15.69 10.57
C LYS A 113 2.18 -14.19 10.40
N ILE A 114 2.35 -13.41 11.47
CA ILE A 114 2.19 -11.95 11.40
C ILE A 114 3.32 -11.31 10.60
N LEU A 115 4.55 -11.81 10.72
CA LEU A 115 5.68 -11.32 9.94
C LEU A 115 5.46 -11.57 8.44
N GLU A 116 5.02 -12.77 8.06
CA GLU A 116 4.67 -13.11 6.68
C GLU A 116 3.57 -12.19 6.16
N TYR A 117 2.45 -12.08 6.88
CA TYR A 117 1.34 -11.20 6.52
C TYR A 117 1.77 -9.74 6.33
N LEU A 118 2.57 -9.19 7.25
CA LEU A 118 3.03 -7.79 7.15
C LEU A 118 4.07 -7.59 6.05
N THR A 119 4.84 -8.62 5.71
CA THR A 119 5.77 -8.59 4.57
C THR A 119 5.00 -8.52 3.26
N ASP A 120 3.96 -9.34 3.11
CA ASP A 120 3.08 -9.31 1.93
C ASP A 120 2.34 -7.97 1.83
N LEU A 121 1.76 -7.51 2.95
CA LEU A 121 1.06 -6.23 3.02
C LEU A 121 1.94 -5.07 2.56
N THR A 122 3.23 -5.08 2.93
CA THR A 122 4.17 -4.00 2.59
C THR A 122 4.84 -4.16 1.22
N SER A 123 4.61 -5.28 0.54
CA SER A 123 5.21 -5.59 -0.78
C SER A 123 4.17 -5.69 -1.91
N ASP A 124 2.89 -5.47 -1.62
CA ASP A 124 1.82 -5.49 -2.62
C ASP A 124 2.02 -4.42 -3.71
N SER A 125 1.48 -4.68 -4.89
CA SER A 125 1.44 -3.81 -6.07
C SER A 125 0.91 -2.39 -5.82
N ASN A 126 0.08 -2.19 -4.79
CA ASN A 126 -0.45 -0.88 -4.41
C ASN A 126 0.46 -0.09 -3.43
N GLN A 127 1.61 -0.65 -3.07
CA GLN A 127 2.54 -0.02 -2.12
C GLN A 127 3.43 1.03 -2.79
N LEU A 128 3.69 2.09 -2.03
CA LEU A 128 4.57 3.19 -2.36
C LEU A 128 5.98 2.92 -1.84
N GLN A 129 6.96 3.60 -2.44
CA GLN A 129 8.35 3.51 -1.99
C GLN A 129 8.49 3.82 -0.49
N GLY A 130 9.14 2.90 0.22
CA GLY A 130 9.39 2.98 1.65
C GLY A 130 8.40 2.22 2.52
N SER A 131 7.40 1.56 1.94
CA SER A 131 6.62 0.50 2.62
C SER A 131 7.54 -0.70 2.90
N ARG A 132 7.58 -1.17 4.15
CA ARG A 132 8.41 -2.30 4.61
C ARG A 132 8.13 -2.70 6.05
N VAL A 133 8.51 -3.92 6.41
CA VAL A 133 8.80 -4.27 7.80
C VAL A 133 10.05 -3.51 8.23
N ALA A 134 9.89 -2.52 9.11
CA ALA A 134 10.93 -1.57 9.49
C ALA A 134 11.82 -2.08 10.62
N LEU A 135 11.24 -2.80 11.59
CA LEU A 135 11.97 -3.38 12.72
C LEU A 135 11.35 -4.73 13.09
N VAL A 136 12.23 -5.69 13.38
CA VAL A 136 11.91 -6.97 13.98
C VAL A 136 12.74 -7.12 15.24
N ASN A 137 12.10 -7.41 16.36
CA ASN A 137 12.79 -7.78 17.59
C ASN A 137 12.29 -9.15 18.00
N GLN A 138 13.09 -10.18 17.70
CA GLN A 138 12.75 -11.57 17.97
C GLN A 138 12.73 -11.87 19.48
N GLU A 139 13.61 -11.25 20.27
CA GLU A 139 13.63 -11.41 21.73
C GLU A 139 12.37 -10.83 22.42
N LYS A 140 11.84 -9.73 21.88
CA LYS A 140 10.62 -9.07 22.38
C LYS A 140 9.37 -9.44 21.59
N SER A 141 9.48 -10.36 20.64
CA SER A 141 8.45 -10.79 19.69
C SER A 141 7.60 -9.63 19.15
N THR A 142 8.28 -8.54 18.80
CA THR A 142 7.66 -7.31 18.34
C THR A 142 8.03 -7.05 16.89
N ILE A 143 7.02 -6.80 16.05
CA ILE A 143 7.17 -6.47 14.63
C ILE A 143 6.64 -5.05 14.43
N VAL A 144 7.44 -4.21 13.75
CA VAL A 144 7.04 -2.86 13.35
C VAL A 144 7.09 -2.77 11.84
N ALA A 145 5.95 -2.50 11.21
CA ALA A 145 5.84 -2.25 9.78
C ALA A 145 5.47 -0.79 9.52
N THR A 146 6.15 -0.15 8.57
CA THR A 146 5.72 1.14 8.03
C THR A 146 5.05 0.85 6.70
N VAL A 147 3.77 1.20 6.59
CA VAL A 147 2.99 0.98 5.38
C VAL A 147 2.80 2.31 4.67
N ARG A 148 3.02 2.28 3.36
CA ARG A 148 2.83 3.42 2.47
C ARG A 148 2.09 2.92 1.25
N GLU A 149 0.87 3.35 1.04
CA GLU A 149 0.03 2.85 -0.04
C GLU A 149 -0.88 3.94 -0.60
N TYR A 150 -1.50 3.69 -1.75
CA TYR A 150 -2.60 4.53 -2.18
C TYR A 150 -3.91 4.07 -1.51
N LEU A 151 -4.58 4.99 -0.83
CA LEU A 151 -5.95 4.81 -0.38
C LEU A 151 -6.91 5.36 -1.43
N ILE A 152 -7.63 4.46 -2.10
CA ILE A 152 -8.50 4.80 -3.23
C ILE A 152 -9.91 5.16 -2.73
N PHE A 153 -10.35 6.38 -3.01
CA PHE A 153 -11.71 6.85 -2.72
C PHE A 153 -12.70 6.40 -3.78
N SER A 154 -12.34 6.58 -5.05
CA SER A 154 -13.11 6.11 -6.21
C SER A 154 -12.18 5.74 -7.35
N ASN A 155 -12.54 4.71 -8.10
CA ASN A 155 -11.83 4.27 -9.29
C ASN A 155 -12.84 4.08 -10.43
N THR A 156 -12.84 4.99 -11.39
CA THR A 156 -13.71 4.95 -12.58
C THR A 156 -12.84 4.96 -13.83
N PHE A 157 -13.41 4.60 -14.98
CA PHE A 157 -12.67 4.53 -16.25
C PHE A 157 -11.93 5.83 -16.60
N ILE A 158 -12.48 6.98 -16.23
CA ILE A 158 -11.98 8.30 -16.63
C ILE A 158 -11.17 8.97 -15.51
N SER A 159 -11.36 8.55 -14.26
CA SER A 159 -10.76 9.24 -13.12
C SER A 159 -10.55 8.31 -11.93
N ILE A 160 -9.38 8.48 -11.29
CA ILE A 160 -9.03 7.86 -10.03
C ILE A 160 -8.84 8.96 -8.98
N ASP A 161 -9.56 8.84 -7.86
CA ASP A 161 -9.44 9.71 -6.70
C ASP A 161 -8.80 8.90 -5.57
N ARG A 162 -7.59 9.31 -5.16
CA ARG A 162 -6.79 8.59 -4.16
C ARG A 162 -5.89 9.55 -3.39
N THR A 163 -5.51 9.15 -2.18
CA THR A 163 -4.47 9.82 -1.40
C THR A 163 -3.30 8.87 -1.19
N GLU A 164 -2.09 9.39 -1.09
CA GLU A 164 -1.02 8.62 -0.45
C GLU A 164 -1.38 8.51 1.04
N PHE A 165 -1.26 7.31 1.58
CA PHE A 165 -1.71 6.93 2.90
C PHE A 165 -0.56 6.24 3.63
N TYR A 166 -0.16 6.86 4.74
CA TYR A 166 1.01 6.45 5.50
C TYR A 166 0.60 6.09 6.91
N TYR A 167 1.04 4.93 7.40
CA TYR A 167 0.77 4.51 8.78
C TYR A 167 1.82 3.50 9.26
N THR A 168 1.83 3.27 10.57
CA THR A 168 2.69 2.30 11.24
C THR A 168 1.84 1.22 11.89
N ILE A 169 2.15 -0.04 11.63
CA ILE A 169 1.62 -1.20 12.36
C ILE A 169 2.68 -1.64 13.37
N ILE A 170 2.27 -1.84 14.62
CA ILE A 170 3.09 -2.46 15.66
C ILE A 170 2.34 -3.68 16.16
N ALA A 171 2.95 -4.86 16.05
CA ALA A 171 2.42 -6.12 16.55
C ALA A 171 3.33 -6.63 17.68
N LYS A 172 2.74 -6.98 18.82
CA LYS A 172 3.42 -7.63 19.95
C LYS A 172 2.80 -9.00 20.13
N CYS A 173 3.59 -10.04 19.89
CA CYS A 173 3.16 -11.42 19.95
C CYS A 173 3.52 -12.00 21.33
N LYS A 174 2.63 -12.79 21.90
CA LYS A 174 2.85 -13.58 23.12
C LYS A 174 2.14 -14.92 22.96
N ASP A 175 2.40 -15.87 23.84
CA ASP A 175 1.66 -17.13 23.83
C ASP A 175 0.16 -16.90 23.90
N ASN A 176 -0.56 -17.47 22.93
CA ASN A 176 -2.02 -17.37 22.77
C ASN A 176 -2.58 -15.94 22.65
N GLN A 177 -1.74 -14.91 22.49
CA GLN A 177 -2.16 -13.51 22.47
C GLN A 177 -1.45 -12.68 21.40
N LEU A 178 -2.19 -11.78 20.77
CA LEU A 178 -1.67 -10.73 19.90
C LEU A 178 -2.19 -9.36 20.35
N ASP A 179 -1.27 -8.45 20.64
CA ASP A 179 -1.55 -7.02 20.82
C ASP A 179 -1.06 -6.26 19.57
N LEU A 180 -1.97 -5.76 18.74
CA LEU A 180 -1.65 -5.02 17.51
C LEU A 180 -2.21 -3.59 17.55
N SER A 181 -1.44 -2.64 17.00
CA SER A 181 -1.88 -1.25 16.84
C SER A 181 -1.53 -0.66 15.48
N ILE A 182 -2.44 0.14 14.92
CA ILE A 182 -2.23 1.00 13.75
C ILE A 182 -2.20 2.45 14.24
N SER A 183 -1.12 3.17 13.95
CA SER A 183 -0.90 4.56 14.42
C SER A 183 -0.05 5.36 13.44
N ARG A 184 0.28 6.61 13.79
CA ARG A 184 1.10 7.53 12.97
C ARG A 184 0.52 7.70 11.57
N ILE A 185 -0.79 7.86 11.51
CA ILE A 185 -1.54 7.91 10.28
C ILE A 185 -1.42 9.31 9.69
N SER A 186 -1.06 9.41 8.42
CA SER A 186 -1.03 10.68 7.69
C SER A 186 -1.41 10.51 6.24
N TYR A 187 -1.86 11.62 5.65
CA TYR A 187 -2.33 11.70 4.28
C TYR A 187 -1.49 12.69 3.51
N ASN A 188 -1.25 12.36 2.25
CA ASN A 188 -0.69 13.29 1.29
C ASN A 188 -1.57 13.24 0.03
N TYR A 189 -2.46 14.23 -0.08
CA TYR A 189 -3.51 14.29 -1.09
C TYR A 189 -3.21 15.39 -2.10
N ASP A 190 -3.32 15.08 -3.40
CA ASP A 190 -3.26 16.04 -4.52
C ASP A 190 -2.13 17.09 -4.43
N GLN A 191 -0.92 16.66 -4.08
CA GLN A 191 0.23 17.56 -3.94
C GLN A 191 0.46 18.39 -5.21
N GLY A 192 0.69 19.70 -5.02
CA GLY A 192 0.88 20.66 -6.10
C GLY A 192 -0.42 21.22 -6.69
N ARG A 193 -1.59 20.83 -6.18
CA ARG A 193 -2.89 21.46 -6.53
C ARG A 193 -3.39 22.34 -5.39
N ALA A 194 -4.25 23.31 -5.70
CA ALA A 194 -4.84 24.21 -4.72
C ALA A 194 -5.68 23.49 -3.66
N THR A 195 -6.22 22.32 -3.97
CA THR A 195 -7.01 21.46 -3.07
C THR A 195 -6.18 20.40 -2.35
N GLY A 196 -4.89 20.32 -2.65
CA GLY A 196 -3.97 19.35 -2.06
C GLY A 196 -3.59 19.71 -0.63
N PHE A 197 -3.31 18.69 0.17
CA PHE A 197 -2.84 18.88 1.55
C PHE A 197 -1.97 17.71 2.01
N LYS A 198 -1.20 17.97 3.06
CA LYS A 198 -0.45 16.97 3.81
C LYS A 198 -0.71 17.14 5.29
N GLU A 199 -1.49 16.23 5.87
CA GLU A 199 -2.00 16.37 7.23
C GLU A 199 -2.01 15.02 7.96
N PRO A 200 -1.81 15.02 9.29
CA PRO A 200 -1.96 13.83 10.11
C PRO A 200 -3.46 13.52 10.29
N ALA A 201 -3.78 12.29 10.70
CA ALA A 201 -5.16 11.83 10.78
C ALA A 201 -6.04 12.61 11.75
N GLU A 202 -5.44 13.16 12.81
CA GLU A 202 -6.11 13.97 13.82
C GLU A 202 -6.79 15.21 13.20
N ASN A 203 -6.22 15.75 12.12
CA ASN A 203 -6.73 16.92 11.38
C ASN A 203 -7.63 16.55 10.19
N VAL A 204 -7.83 15.26 9.94
CA VAL A 204 -8.55 14.78 8.75
C VAL A 204 -9.74 13.92 9.17
N ILE A 205 -9.50 12.80 9.85
CA ILE A 205 -10.52 11.79 10.12
C ILE A 205 -11.15 11.89 11.50
N SER A 206 -10.68 12.77 12.39
CA SER A 206 -11.30 12.93 13.72
C SER A 206 -12.73 13.46 13.63
N ASP A 207 -13.51 13.28 14.70
CA ASP A 207 -14.94 13.64 14.72
C ASP A 207 -15.15 15.12 14.35
N LYS A 208 -14.26 16.00 14.84
CA LYS A 208 -14.25 17.44 14.57
C LYS A 208 -14.18 17.80 13.07
N TYR A 209 -13.40 17.06 12.28
CA TYR A 209 -13.15 17.38 10.87
C TYR A 209 -13.97 16.50 9.91
N ALA A 210 -14.19 15.25 10.27
CA ALA A 210 -14.83 14.26 9.41
C ALA A 210 -16.32 14.05 9.66
N LEU A 211 -16.93 14.71 10.64
CA LEU A 211 -18.38 14.70 10.86
C LEU A 211 -19.00 16.08 10.64
N ASN A 212 -20.31 16.12 10.40
CA ASN A 212 -21.07 17.36 10.44
C ASN A 212 -21.18 17.88 11.89
N LYS A 213 -21.61 19.13 12.10
CA LYS A 213 -21.75 19.71 13.45
C LYS A 213 -22.65 18.93 14.42
N LYS A 214 -23.54 18.08 13.91
CA LYS A 214 -24.48 17.27 14.70
C LYS A 214 -23.95 15.84 14.95
N HIS A 215 -22.77 15.49 14.44
CA HIS A 215 -22.20 14.14 14.45
C HIS A 215 -23.09 13.03 13.85
N THR A 216 -24.08 13.40 13.03
CA THR A 216 -25.05 12.45 12.43
C THR A 216 -24.70 12.02 11.02
N LYS A 217 -23.75 12.69 10.38
CA LYS A 217 -23.31 12.40 9.01
C LYS A 217 -21.82 12.67 8.86
N LEU A 218 -21.20 11.95 7.93
CA LEU A 218 -19.85 12.26 7.48
C LEU A 218 -19.78 13.66 6.84
N SER A 219 -18.66 14.36 7.03
CA SER A 219 -18.41 15.66 6.43
C SER A 219 -18.18 15.54 4.93
N ARG A 220 -18.54 16.58 4.17
CA ARG A 220 -18.44 16.56 2.70
C ARG A 220 -17.00 16.40 2.20
N ILE A 221 -16.03 16.95 2.92
CA ILE A 221 -14.62 16.99 2.50
C ILE A 221 -13.88 15.75 3.02
N TYR A 222 -13.89 15.55 4.34
CA TYR A 222 -13.09 14.50 4.97
C TYR A 222 -13.83 13.19 5.24
N GLY A 223 -15.15 13.15 4.99
CA GLY A 223 -15.95 11.94 5.16
C GLY A 223 -15.42 10.72 4.39
N LYS A 224 -14.94 10.94 3.16
CA LYS A 224 -14.34 9.87 2.34
C LYS A 224 -13.04 9.31 2.94
N PHE A 225 -12.22 10.18 3.56
CA PHE A 225 -10.99 9.79 4.23
C PHE A 225 -11.29 8.93 5.46
N ARG A 226 -12.23 9.38 6.29
CA ARG A 226 -12.66 8.65 7.48
C ARG A 226 -13.21 7.28 7.10
N ARG A 227 -14.14 7.24 6.14
CA ARG A 227 -14.73 6.00 5.62
C ARG A 227 -13.67 5.00 5.17
N LYS A 228 -12.83 5.40 4.20
CA LYS A 228 -11.83 4.49 3.61
C LYS A 228 -10.73 4.10 4.59
N THR A 229 -10.39 4.96 5.56
CA THR A 229 -9.42 4.60 6.60
C THR A 229 -9.99 3.54 7.55
N ILE A 230 -11.26 3.71 7.96
CA ILE A 230 -11.94 2.72 8.80
C ILE A 230 -12.07 1.39 8.05
N ASP A 231 -12.49 1.42 6.78
CA ASP A 231 -12.59 0.22 5.95
C ASP A 231 -11.25 -0.50 5.81
N ARG A 232 -10.17 0.23 5.50
CA ARG A 232 -8.84 -0.35 5.34
C ARG A 232 -8.32 -0.97 6.63
N LYS A 233 -8.52 -0.30 7.77
CA LYS A 233 -8.24 -0.86 9.09
C LYS A 233 -9.04 -2.14 9.35
N ASP A 234 -10.33 -2.13 9.07
CA ASP A 234 -11.22 -3.27 9.31
C ASP A 234 -10.82 -4.47 8.45
N GLU A 235 -10.43 -4.23 7.20
CA GLU A 235 -9.87 -5.24 6.31
C GLU A 235 -8.60 -5.87 6.89
N ILE A 236 -7.63 -5.06 7.32
CA ILE A 236 -6.39 -5.54 7.94
C ILE A 236 -6.70 -6.36 9.20
N PHE A 237 -7.57 -5.85 10.08
CA PHE A 237 -7.94 -6.55 11.30
C PHE A 237 -8.69 -7.85 11.03
N LYS A 238 -9.56 -7.87 10.01
CA LYS A 238 -10.27 -9.06 9.59
C LYS A 238 -9.31 -10.11 9.04
N ASN A 239 -8.40 -9.73 8.14
CA ASN A 239 -7.43 -10.67 7.56
C ASN A 239 -6.53 -11.29 8.64
N ILE A 240 -6.12 -10.51 9.64
CA ILE A 240 -5.33 -11.01 10.78
C ILE A 240 -6.16 -11.94 11.68
N LYS A 241 -7.43 -11.61 11.93
CA LYS A 241 -8.36 -12.50 12.66
C LYS A 241 -8.53 -13.82 11.94
N ASP A 242 -8.86 -13.78 10.65
CA ASP A 242 -9.07 -14.97 9.82
C ASP A 242 -7.79 -15.83 9.72
N LEU A 243 -6.60 -15.22 9.81
CA LEU A 243 -5.30 -15.89 9.80
C LEU A 243 -5.00 -16.65 11.11
N LEU A 244 -5.38 -16.07 12.26
CA LEU A 244 -4.99 -16.56 13.59
C LEU A 244 -6.10 -17.33 14.30
N ILE A 245 -7.36 -16.99 14.07
CA ILE A 245 -8.52 -17.60 14.72
C ILE A 245 -9.32 -18.32 13.64
N LYS A 246 -9.39 -19.65 13.74
CA LYS A 246 -10.20 -20.51 12.87
C LYS A 246 -11.45 -20.98 13.60
#